data_AF-A0A9P6RFC0-F1
#
_entry.id   AF-A0A9P6RFC0-F1
#
_cell.length_a   1.000
_cell.length_b   1.000
_cell.length_c   1.000
_cell.angle_alpha   90.00
_cell.angle_beta   90.00
_cell.angle_gamma   90.00
#
_symmetry.space_group_name_H-M   'P 1'
#
loop_
_entity.id
_entity.type
_entity.pdbx_description
1 polymer ?
#
loop_
_entity_poly.entity_id
_entity_poly.type
_entity_poly.pdbx_seq_one_letter_code
_entity_poly.pdbx_strand_id
1 'polypeptide(L)'
;MSLPQSPSRFKDDAHKEYTRLVEEMGQAQTRLTEEKKRALAATVDVEVLRKKIEDLEDNLQAKTDDYESVQKDLSILNDKYVDEIEKVAELQHAKETVEGELEELSRTLFEEANGMVATEARARHQLELTRKHLELELKDAQERLAAETSQLKELKSKMEAMMESQPQSKRSSTNHSDRGSVDLAQLFGINNSNRVSVPEALTEEPEPETAIAIDGQLLQEFREFVTQSSSIRLNKIHSLTFMRHCQDEDVEPCLRFGNTPRISAKKLTEGICSNTCYIEEATAEQVKEYERMVLAAQQPPSPARNSMSNKSVLWERLQNQYAMYQAPKGGCQTCGRSGPLSHRYRIASLDEWSFIDRFCRDRLVAVCEFYIFIRNIRAGLYASRSIEDLYSESLRLRLQMFYARSGVLPIMLSELGTTAQSIGNMGSAGQGQWPEGTPPPRGEGSDAGSINSASASAFTTPITTPKIERAELLSRSVSRDEVVSAKTSLEERGRSPISPTTSAAAAAAVATTTTSTSSPLASAGPESTSS
;
A
#
# COMPACT_ATOMS: atom_id res chain seq x y z
N MET A 1 1.77 102.91 72.74
CA MET A 1 2.67 103.55 71.76
C MET A 1 3.42 102.46 71.03
N SER A 2 3.11 102.30 69.74
CA SER A 2 3.79 101.42 68.82
C SER A 2 5.21 101.91 68.53
N LEU A 3 6.17 101.00 68.42
CA LEU A 3 7.23 101.12 67.43
C LEU A 3 7.19 99.86 66.56
N PRO A 4 7.20 100.02 65.22
CA PRO A 4 6.86 98.98 64.28
C PRO A 4 7.96 97.93 64.25
N GLN A 5 7.59 96.65 64.19
CA GLN A 5 8.52 95.63 63.72
C GLN A 5 9.08 96.12 62.38
N SER A 6 10.41 96.22 62.32
CA SER A 6 11.13 96.77 61.18
C SER A 6 10.66 96.05 59.91
N PRO A 7 10.25 96.77 58.84
CA PRO A 7 9.76 96.18 57.59
C PRO A 7 10.71 95.21 56.90
N SER A 8 11.96 95.10 57.35
CA SER A 8 12.99 94.19 56.84
C SER A 8 12.80 92.73 57.33
N ARG A 9 12.61 92.47 58.63
CA ARG A 9 12.53 91.09 59.16
C ARG A 9 11.33 90.30 58.63
N PHE A 10 10.18 90.96 58.49
CA PHE A 10 8.98 90.35 57.92
C PHE A 10 9.16 90.01 56.44
N LYS A 11 9.93 90.81 55.69
CA LYS A 11 10.28 90.54 54.30
C LYS A 11 11.26 89.37 54.19
N ASP A 12 12.22 89.27 55.10
CA ASP A 12 13.20 88.19 55.11
C ASP A 12 12.55 86.83 55.43
N ASP A 13 11.63 86.78 56.39
CA ASP A 13 10.92 85.53 56.74
C ASP A 13 9.92 85.12 55.65
N ALA A 14 9.21 86.08 55.04
CA ALA A 14 8.36 85.82 53.87
C ALA A 14 9.19 85.34 52.65
N HIS A 15 10.40 85.86 52.47
CA HIS A 15 11.28 85.42 51.38
C HIS A 15 11.84 84.01 51.61
N LYS A 16 12.18 83.64 52.85
CA LYS A 16 12.57 82.27 53.20
C LYS A 16 11.42 81.28 53.00
N GLU A 17 10.21 81.65 53.41
CA GLU A 17 9.03 80.81 53.24
C GLU A 17 8.67 80.63 51.76
N TYR A 18 8.74 81.71 50.97
CA TYR A 18 8.62 81.66 49.50
C TYR A 18 9.68 80.74 48.87
N THR A 19 10.94 80.84 49.30
CA THR A 19 12.03 79.99 48.77
C THR A 19 11.81 78.52 49.11
N ARG A 20 11.36 78.21 50.35
CA ARG A 20 11.02 76.84 50.77
C ARG A 20 9.86 76.28 49.94
N LEU A 21 8.80 77.06 49.73
CA LEU A 21 7.65 76.66 48.92
C LEU A 21 8.05 76.43 47.45
N VAL A 22 8.93 77.25 46.88
CA VAL A 22 9.46 77.05 45.52
C VAL A 22 10.29 75.77 45.44
N GLU A 23 11.11 75.47 46.45
CA GLU A 23 11.89 74.24 46.51
C GLU A 23 11.00 72.99 46.69
N GLU A 24 9.99 73.07 47.56
CA GLU A 24 8.98 72.02 47.75
C GLU A 24 8.16 71.78 46.48
N MET A 25 7.74 72.84 45.77
CA MET A 25 7.09 72.71 44.46
C MET A 25 8.03 72.09 43.43
N GLY A 26 9.31 72.46 43.41
CA GLY A 26 10.32 71.87 42.54
C GLY A 26 10.49 70.37 42.79
N GLN A 27 10.57 69.95 44.06
CA GLN A 27 10.65 68.54 44.46
C GLN A 27 9.36 67.76 44.16
N ALA A 28 8.18 68.39 44.33
CA ALA A 28 6.92 67.77 43.96
C ALA A 28 6.81 67.58 42.44
N GLN A 29 7.29 68.55 41.66
CA GLN A 29 7.28 68.47 40.20
C GLN A 29 8.21 67.36 39.70
N THR A 30 9.41 67.21 40.28
CA THR A 30 10.32 66.11 39.90
C THR A 30 9.72 64.74 40.23
N ARG A 31 9.14 64.55 41.42
CA ARG A 31 8.43 63.31 41.78
C ARG A 31 7.28 63.01 40.83
N LEU A 32 6.48 64.02 40.47
CA LEU A 32 5.38 63.85 39.51
C LEU A 32 5.90 63.44 38.13
N THR A 33 7.03 63.98 37.67
CA THR A 33 7.62 63.58 36.39
C THR A 33 8.17 62.15 36.42
N GLU A 34 8.77 61.71 37.53
CA GLU A 34 9.24 60.34 37.70
C GLU A 34 8.08 59.35 37.74
N GLU A 35 7.03 59.64 38.50
CA GLU A 35 5.82 58.81 38.56
C GLU A 35 5.13 58.74 37.19
N LYS A 36 5.04 59.84 36.45
CA LYS A 36 4.55 59.83 35.06
C LYS A 36 5.41 58.94 34.16
N LYS A 37 6.74 58.97 34.31
CA LYS A 37 7.65 58.12 33.55
C LYS A 37 7.48 56.63 33.92
N ARG A 38 7.31 56.30 35.20
CA ARG A 38 7.03 54.93 35.67
C ARG A 38 5.68 54.43 35.16
N ALA A 39 4.64 55.27 35.20
CA ALA A 39 3.32 54.95 34.67
C ALA A 39 3.38 54.68 33.17
N LEU A 40 4.09 55.51 32.39
CA LEU A 40 4.29 55.30 30.96
C LEU A 40 5.04 53.99 30.66
N ALA A 41 6.09 53.67 31.41
CA ALA A 41 6.80 52.39 31.25
C ALA A 41 5.87 51.21 31.53
N ALA A 42 5.10 51.26 32.62
CA ALA A 42 4.13 50.22 32.95
C ALA A 42 3.03 50.08 31.88
N THR A 43 2.57 51.16 31.25
CA THR A 43 1.60 51.06 30.14
C THR A 43 2.17 50.36 28.92
N VAL A 44 3.44 50.61 28.59
CA VAL A 44 4.13 49.92 27.47
C VAL A 44 4.28 48.43 27.78
N ASP A 45 4.66 48.07 29.01
CA ASP A 45 4.79 46.67 29.42
C ASP A 45 3.44 45.94 29.35
N VAL A 46 2.35 46.60 29.78
CA VAL A 46 0.99 46.05 29.65
C VAL A 46 0.60 45.85 28.18
N GLU A 47 0.95 46.76 27.28
CA GLU A 47 0.69 46.60 25.85
C GLU A 47 1.46 45.41 25.24
N VAL A 48 2.73 45.23 25.63
CA VAL A 48 3.54 44.08 25.18
C VAL A 48 2.95 42.77 25.68
N LEU A 49 2.55 42.72 26.95
CA LEU A 49 1.90 41.53 27.52
C LEU A 49 0.57 41.21 26.85
N ARG A 50 -0.23 42.23 26.53
CA ARG A 50 -1.49 42.05 25.78
C ARG A 50 -1.26 41.43 24.40
N LYS A 51 -0.28 41.94 23.64
CA LYS A 51 0.09 41.34 22.34
C LYS A 51 0.55 39.89 22.49
N LYS A 52 1.34 39.60 23.52
CA LYS A 52 1.79 38.23 23.76
C LYS A 52 0.64 37.29 24.13
N ILE A 53 -0.38 37.76 24.85
CA ILE A 53 -1.58 36.98 25.14
C ILE A 53 -2.34 36.69 23.85
N GLU A 54 -2.54 37.70 23.00
CA GLU A 54 -3.19 37.55 21.70
C GLU A 54 -2.45 36.53 20.81
N ASP A 55 -1.12 36.64 20.69
CA ASP A 55 -0.30 35.68 19.94
C ASP A 55 -0.42 34.25 20.50
N LEU A 56 -0.52 34.10 21.82
CA LEU A 56 -0.66 32.78 22.47
C LEU A 56 -2.07 32.21 22.26
N GLU A 57 -3.10 33.05 22.30
CA GLU A 57 -4.49 32.67 22.02
C GLU A 57 -4.63 32.19 20.56
N ASP A 58 -4.07 32.91 19.61
CA ASP A 58 -4.06 32.52 18.19
C ASP A 58 -3.33 31.20 17.96
N ASN A 59 -2.17 31.00 18.60
CA ASN A 59 -1.44 29.75 18.52
C ASN A 59 -2.20 28.57 19.15
N LEU A 60 -2.87 28.81 20.27
CA LEU A 60 -3.68 27.79 20.95
C LEU A 60 -4.89 27.42 20.10
N GLN A 61 -5.54 28.39 19.46
CA GLN A 61 -6.64 28.15 18.53
C GLN A 61 -6.16 27.33 17.33
N ALA A 62 -5.06 27.72 16.68
CA ALA A 62 -4.49 26.97 15.56
C ALA A 62 -4.16 25.51 15.95
N LYS A 63 -3.59 25.29 17.15
CA LYS A 63 -3.31 23.95 17.67
C LYS A 63 -4.57 23.15 17.99
N THR A 64 -5.64 23.83 18.41
CA THR A 64 -6.93 23.20 18.67
C THR A 64 -7.56 22.74 17.36
N ASP A 65 -7.53 23.58 16.33
CA ASP A 65 -8.04 23.25 14.99
C ASP A 65 -7.25 22.07 14.38
N ASP A 66 -5.92 22.07 14.51
CA ASP A 66 -5.05 20.94 14.12
C ASP A 66 -5.43 19.65 14.86
N TYR A 67 -5.65 19.73 16.17
CA TYR A 67 -6.02 18.58 17.00
C TYR A 67 -7.38 18.01 16.57
N GLU A 68 -8.38 18.86 16.37
CA GLU A 68 -9.70 18.43 15.88
C GLU A 68 -9.61 17.80 14.48
N SER A 69 -8.76 18.34 13.61
CA SER A 69 -8.51 17.78 12.28
C SER A 69 -7.90 16.38 12.37
N VAL A 70 -6.86 16.21 13.17
CA VAL A 70 -6.22 14.90 13.42
C VAL A 70 -7.20 13.92 14.06
N GLN A 71 -8.04 14.37 14.99
CA GLN A 71 -9.05 13.53 15.62
C GLN A 71 -10.08 13.02 14.60
N LYS A 72 -10.52 13.86 13.66
CA LYS A 72 -11.40 13.46 12.55
C LYS A 72 -10.70 12.47 11.62
N ASP A 73 -9.44 12.73 11.27
CA ASP A 73 -8.65 11.82 10.44
C ASP A 73 -8.45 10.45 11.10
N LEU A 74 -8.22 10.41 12.41
CA LEU A 74 -8.13 9.17 13.19
C LEU A 74 -9.45 8.38 13.14
N SER A 75 -10.60 9.06 13.25
CA SER A 75 -11.91 8.43 13.11
C SER A 75 -12.09 7.82 11.72
N ILE A 76 -11.77 8.58 10.66
CA ILE A 76 -11.88 8.11 9.27
C ILE A 76 -10.94 6.92 9.02
N LEU A 77 -9.73 6.95 9.60
CA LEU A 77 -8.78 5.87 9.49
C LEU A 77 -9.23 4.62 10.25
N ASN A 78 -9.83 4.79 11.42
CA ASN A 78 -10.42 3.69 12.17
C ASN A 78 -11.55 3.02 11.36
N ASP A 79 -12.42 3.79 10.72
CA ASP A 79 -13.46 3.23 9.84
C ASP A 79 -12.86 2.45 8.67
N LYS A 80 -11.76 2.96 8.05
CA LYS A 80 -11.02 2.22 7.01
C LYS A 80 -10.43 0.91 7.52
N TYR A 81 -9.91 0.94 8.74
CA TYR A 81 -9.30 -0.23 9.34
C TYR A 81 -10.34 -1.31 9.65
N VAL A 82 -11.51 -0.92 10.14
CA VAL A 82 -12.65 -1.83 10.35
C VAL A 82 -13.11 -2.43 9.03
N ASP A 83 -13.29 -1.63 7.97
CA ASP A 83 -13.68 -2.14 6.65
C ASP A 83 -12.65 -3.15 6.08
N GLU A 84 -11.35 -2.90 6.29
CA GLU A 84 -10.32 -3.85 5.83
C GLU A 84 -10.29 -5.12 6.67
N ILE A 85 -10.56 -5.07 8.00
CA ILE A 85 -10.72 -6.26 8.84
C ILE A 85 -11.88 -7.13 8.33
N GLU A 86 -13.04 -6.53 8.04
CA GLU A 86 -14.21 -7.25 7.51
C GLU A 86 -13.86 -7.96 6.20
N LYS A 87 -13.16 -7.28 5.30
CA LYS A 87 -12.71 -7.85 4.03
C LYS A 87 -11.69 -8.98 4.21
N VAL A 88 -10.75 -8.84 5.14
CA VAL A 88 -9.80 -9.92 5.44
C VAL A 88 -10.55 -11.14 5.96
N ALA A 89 -11.57 -10.95 6.81
CA ALA A 89 -12.41 -12.04 7.29
C ALA A 89 -13.21 -12.72 6.15
N GLU A 90 -13.82 -11.95 5.25
CA GLU A 90 -14.53 -12.47 4.08
C GLU A 90 -13.60 -13.28 3.16
N LEU A 91 -12.41 -12.76 2.87
CA LEU A 91 -11.41 -13.44 2.03
C LEU A 91 -10.90 -14.72 2.70
N GLN A 92 -10.69 -14.69 4.02
CA GLN A 92 -10.25 -15.87 4.77
C GLN A 92 -11.32 -16.97 4.75
N HIS A 93 -12.59 -16.63 4.94
CA HIS A 93 -13.70 -17.59 4.82
C HIS A 93 -13.83 -18.17 3.41
N ALA A 94 -13.73 -17.32 2.38
CA ALA A 94 -13.76 -17.78 0.99
C ALA A 94 -12.59 -18.71 0.67
N LYS A 95 -11.40 -18.40 1.18
CA LYS A 95 -10.21 -19.25 1.05
C LYS A 95 -10.43 -20.61 1.69
N GLU A 96 -10.90 -20.66 2.95
CA GLU A 96 -11.17 -21.92 3.66
C GLU A 96 -12.22 -22.77 2.94
N THR A 97 -13.23 -22.12 2.34
CA THR A 97 -14.25 -22.81 1.53
C THR A 97 -13.62 -23.47 0.30
N VAL A 98 -12.79 -22.74 -0.45
CA VAL A 98 -12.12 -23.27 -1.65
C VAL A 98 -11.10 -24.36 -1.29
N GLU A 99 -10.35 -24.20 -0.19
CA GLU A 99 -9.44 -25.22 0.31
C GLU A 99 -10.19 -26.50 0.67
N GLY A 100 -11.35 -26.40 1.31
CA GLY A 100 -12.23 -27.54 1.59
C GLY A 100 -12.74 -28.25 0.33
N GLU A 101 -13.20 -27.49 -0.68
CA GLU A 101 -13.63 -28.04 -1.97
C GLU A 101 -12.49 -28.74 -2.71
N LEU A 102 -11.27 -28.17 -2.66
CA LEU A 102 -10.08 -28.77 -3.26
C LEU A 102 -9.67 -30.06 -2.56
N GLU A 103 -9.74 -30.12 -1.23
CA GLU A 103 -9.49 -31.34 -0.47
C GLU A 103 -10.51 -32.44 -0.79
N GLU A 104 -11.79 -32.10 -0.92
CA GLU A 104 -12.85 -33.03 -1.30
C GLU A 104 -12.67 -33.53 -2.74
N LEU A 105 -12.37 -32.64 -3.69
CA LEU A 105 -12.09 -33.01 -5.06
C LEU A 105 -10.84 -33.90 -5.15
N SER A 106 -9.78 -33.56 -4.42
CA SER A 106 -8.56 -34.36 -4.37
C SER A 106 -8.86 -35.76 -3.82
N ARG A 107 -9.63 -35.85 -2.73
CA ARG A 107 -10.04 -37.12 -2.13
C ARG A 107 -10.82 -37.99 -3.12
N THR A 108 -11.85 -37.44 -3.76
CA THR A 108 -12.69 -38.17 -4.73
C THR A 108 -11.88 -38.62 -5.94
N LEU A 109 -10.99 -37.77 -6.47
CA LEU A 109 -10.11 -38.10 -7.58
C LEU A 109 -9.17 -39.27 -7.24
N PHE A 110 -8.58 -39.26 -6.04
CA PHE A 110 -7.71 -40.35 -5.60
C PHE A 110 -8.50 -41.65 -5.34
N GLU A 111 -9.69 -41.56 -4.77
CA GLU A 111 -10.56 -42.73 -4.57
C GLU A 111 -10.96 -43.36 -5.90
N GLU A 112 -11.35 -42.56 -6.90
CA GLU A 112 -11.73 -43.03 -8.23
C GLU A 112 -10.54 -43.61 -9.00
N ALA A 113 -9.40 -42.91 -8.99
CA ALA A 113 -8.17 -43.39 -9.63
C ALA A 113 -7.67 -44.71 -9.00
N ASN A 114 -7.64 -44.80 -7.67
CA ASN A 114 -7.27 -46.03 -6.97
C ASN A 114 -8.28 -47.16 -7.24
N GLY A 115 -9.58 -46.83 -7.32
CA GLY A 115 -10.63 -47.75 -7.71
C GLY A 115 -10.39 -48.34 -9.10
N MET A 116 -10.12 -47.49 -10.09
CA MET A 116 -9.85 -47.90 -11.47
C MET A 116 -8.60 -48.79 -11.57
N VAL A 117 -7.51 -48.40 -10.91
CA VAL A 117 -6.27 -49.19 -10.88
C VAL A 117 -6.51 -50.54 -10.20
N ALA A 118 -7.26 -50.58 -9.10
CA ALA A 118 -7.59 -51.82 -8.41
C ALA A 118 -8.52 -52.73 -9.24
N THR A 119 -9.42 -52.18 -10.05
CA THR A 119 -10.25 -52.97 -10.97
C THR A 119 -9.42 -53.56 -12.10
N GLU A 120 -8.54 -52.77 -12.71
CA GLU A 120 -7.69 -53.22 -13.82
C GLU A 120 -6.67 -54.27 -13.35
N ALA A 121 -6.05 -54.06 -12.18
CA ALA A 121 -5.15 -55.03 -11.58
C ALA A 121 -5.83 -56.38 -11.31
N ARG A 122 -7.08 -56.36 -10.81
CA ARG A 122 -7.89 -57.58 -10.62
C ARG A 122 -8.24 -58.27 -11.94
N ALA A 123 -8.66 -57.49 -12.95
CA ALA A 123 -8.98 -58.03 -14.27
C ALA A 123 -7.75 -58.67 -14.93
N ARG A 124 -6.59 -57.99 -14.87
CA ARG A 124 -5.32 -58.52 -15.35
C ARG A 124 -4.93 -59.81 -14.65
N HIS A 125 -5.05 -59.87 -13.32
CA HIS A 125 -4.75 -61.07 -12.57
C HIS A 125 -5.66 -62.25 -12.97
N GLN A 126 -6.95 -62.01 -13.18
CA GLN A 126 -7.87 -63.04 -13.70
C GLN A 126 -7.46 -63.53 -15.09
N LEU A 127 -7.11 -62.63 -16.00
CA LEU A 127 -6.63 -62.99 -17.35
C LEU A 127 -5.31 -63.77 -17.30
N GLU A 128 -4.40 -63.45 -16.38
CA GLU A 128 -3.16 -64.21 -16.18
C GLU A 128 -3.43 -65.63 -15.67
N LEU A 129 -4.42 -65.81 -14.78
CA LEU A 129 -4.83 -67.14 -14.32
C LEU A 129 -5.43 -67.98 -15.46
N THR A 130 -6.33 -67.40 -16.26
CA THR A 130 -6.92 -68.12 -17.40
C THR A 130 -5.88 -68.44 -18.46
N ARG A 131 -4.94 -67.51 -18.75
CA ARG A 131 -3.81 -67.77 -19.65
C ARG A 131 -2.98 -68.97 -19.16
N LYS A 132 -2.59 -69.00 -17.88
CA LYS A 132 -1.83 -70.13 -17.31
C LYS A 132 -2.58 -71.45 -17.43
N HIS A 133 -3.90 -71.42 -17.21
CA HIS A 133 -4.73 -72.62 -17.37
C HIS A 133 -4.73 -73.11 -18.82
N LEU A 134 -4.96 -72.23 -19.78
CA LEU A 134 -4.92 -72.56 -21.21
C LEU A 134 -3.53 -73.04 -21.68
N GLU A 135 -2.45 -72.48 -21.15
CA GLU A 135 -1.09 -72.95 -21.43
C GLU A 135 -0.86 -74.39 -20.97
N LEU A 136 -1.40 -74.77 -19.80
CA LEU A 136 -1.35 -76.14 -19.32
C LEU A 136 -2.16 -77.09 -20.20
N GLU A 137 -3.37 -76.70 -20.60
CA GLU A 137 -4.21 -77.51 -21.50
C GLU A 137 -3.56 -77.70 -22.88
N LEU A 138 -2.95 -76.64 -23.42
CA LEU A 138 -2.26 -76.69 -24.70
C LEU A 138 -1.04 -77.59 -24.62
N LYS A 139 -0.29 -77.55 -23.51
CA LYS A 139 0.86 -78.42 -23.27
C LYS A 139 0.44 -79.90 -23.19
N ASP A 140 -0.63 -80.22 -22.47
CA ASP A 140 -1.17 -81.59 -22.39
C ASP A 140 -1.63 -82.08 -23.78
N ALA A 141 -2.33 -81.24 -24.55
CA ALA A 141 -2.71 -81.56 -25.92
C ALA A 141 -1.50 -81.78 -26.85
N GLN A 142 -0.44 -80.97 -26.71
CA GLN A 142 0.81 -81.13 -27.45
C GLN A 142 1.52 -82.43 -27.08
N GLU A 143 1.58 -82.79 -25.80
CA GLU A 143 2.18 -84.06 -25.33
C GLU A 143 1.41 -85.27 -25.89
N ARG A 144 0.08 -85.22 -25.90
CA ARG A 144 -0.77 -86.25 -26.53
C ARG A 144 -0.52 -86.36 -28.03
N LEU A 145 -0.50 -85.23 -28.74
CA LEU A 145 -0.21 -85.23 -30.19
C LEU A 145 1.21 -85.74 -30.48
N ALA A 146 2.19 -85.38 -29.65
CA ALA A 146 3.56 -85.88 -29.77
C ALA A 146 3.63 -87.41 -29.57
N ALA A 147 2.86 -87.95 -28.61
CA ALA A 147 2.75 -89.39 -28.41
C ALA A 147 2.12 -90.09 -29.63
N GLU A 148 0.99 -89.58 -30.14
CA GLU A 148 0.31 -90.11 -31.32
C GLU A 148 1.20 -90.04 -32.58
N THR A 149 1.88 -88.91 -32.82
CA THR A 149 2.80 -88.78 -33.96
C THR A 149 4.02 -89.68 -33.83
N SER A 150 4.53 -89.91 -32.61
CA SER A 150 5.59 -90.89 -32.35
C SER A 150 5.11 -92.31 -32.68
N GLN A 151 3.91 -92.69 -32.24
CA GLN A 151 3.31 -93.98 -32.55
C GLN A 151 3.11 -94.17 -34.06
N LEU A 152 2.59 -93.16 -34.76
CA LEU A 152 2.43 -93.18 -36.21
C LEU A 152 3.77 -93.24 -36.94
N LYS A 153 4.82 -92.57 -36.43
CA LYS A 153 6.18 -92.63 -36.98
C LYS A 153 6.78 -94.02 -36.80
N GLU A 154 6.60 -94.65 -35.65
CA GLU A 154 7.02 -96.03 -35.41
C GLU A 154 6.28 -97.01 -36.34
N LEU A 155 4.97 -96.83 -36.50
CA LEU A 155 4.16 -97.63 -37.43
C LEU A 155 4.62 -97.44 -38.88
N LYS A 156 4.85 -96.20 -39.32
CA LYS A 156 5.37 -95.89 -40.65
C LYS A 156 6.75 -96.51 -40.86
N SER A 157 7.65 -96.41 -39.88
CA SER A 157 8.97 -97.04 -39.94
C SER A 157 8.89 -98.56 -40.01
N LYS A 158 7.97 -99.20 -39.28
CA LYS A 158 7.71 -100.65 -39.39
C LYS A 158 7.13 -101.03 -40.76
N MET A 159 6.25 -100.21 -41.33
CA MET A 159 5.72 -100.41 -42.68
C MET A 159 6.80 -100.21 -43.76
N GLU A 160 7.65 -99.20 -43.60
CA GLU A 160 8.77 -98.90 -44.50
C GLU A 160 9.84 -100.00 -44.42
N ALA A 161 10.18 -100.49 -43.22
CA ALA A 161 11.07 -101.64 -43.03
C ALA A 161 10.50 -102.95 -43.62
N MET A 162 9.17 -103.07 -43.74
CA MET A 162 8.51 -104.19 -44.42
C MET A 162 8.48 -104.02 -45.95
N MET A 163 8.56 -102.78 -46.46
CA MET A 163 8.63 -102.44 -47.88
C MET A 163 10.06 -102.41 -48.45
N GLU A 164 11.08 -102.19 -47.60
CA GLU A 164 12.49 -102.01 -48.00
C GLU A 164 13.27 -103.33 -48.26
N SER A 165 12.59 -104.47 -48.47
CA SER A 165 13.23 -105.71 -48.91
C SER A 165 13.50 -105.75 -50.42
N GLN A 166 14.12 -104.73 -51.00
CA GLN A 166 14.96 -104.80 -52.22
C GLN A 166 15.69 -103.46 -52.47
N PRO A 167 16.95 -103.44 -52.94
CA PRO A 167 17.83 -102.29 -52.76
C PRO A 167 17.95 -101.38 -54.00
N GLN A 168 18.17 -100.06 -53.81
CA GLN A 168 19.24 -99.30 -54.49
C GLN A 168 19.34 -97.80 -54.07
N SER A 169 20.52 -97.44 -53.51
CA SER A 169 21.45 -96.36 -53.87
C SER A 169 21.01 -94.89 -54.15
N LYS A 170 21.51 -93.98 -53.27
CA LYS A 170 22.12 -92.63 -53.48
C LYS A 170 21.29 -91.47 -54.08
N ARG A 171 21.15 -90.33 -53.38
CA ARG A 171 22.00 -89.09 -53.41
C ARG A 171 21.30 -87.85 -52.78
N SER A 172 22.09 -87.07 -52.02
CA SER A 172 22.10 -85.60 -51.80
C SER A 172 20.81 -84.79 -51.50
N SER A 173 20.82 -83.97 -50.42
CA SER A 173 21.08 -82.51 -50.47
C SER A 173 20.53 -81.73 -49.24
N THR A 174 21.12 -80.55 -49.01
CA THR A 174 20.66 -79.34 -48.29
C THR A 174 20.64 -79.25 -46.75
N ASN A 175 21.59 -78.43 -46.26
CA ASN A 175 21.42 -77.14 -45.54
C ASN A 175 21.09 -77.02 -44.04
N HIS A 176 22.02 -76.24 -43.44
CA HIS A 176 21.93 -75.23 -42.37
C HIS A 176 21.76 -75.66 -40.91
N SER A 177 22.90 -75.53 -40.22
CA SER A 177 23.12 -75.58 -38.78
C SER A 177 22.60 -74.33 -38.06
N ASP A 178 21.93 -74.60 -36.94
CA ASP A 178 22.18 -74.07 -35.61
C ASP A 178 22.17 -72.55 -35.31
N ARG A 179 21.25 -72.22 -34.38
CA ARG A 179 21.46 -71.45 -33.15
C ARG A 179 21.96 -70.00 -33.22
N GLY A 180 21.19 -69.12 -32.58
CA GLY A 180 21.73 -67.88 -32.02
C GLY A 180 20.67 -66.83 -31.75
N SER A 181 20.11 -66.86 -30.55
CA SER A 181 19.29 -65.80 -29.96
C SER A 181 19.98 -64.44 -30.07
N VAL A 182 19.27 -63.45 -30.59
CA VAL A 182 19.56 -62.03 -30.43
C VAL A 182 18.90 -61.55 -29.15
N ASP A 183 19.68 -60.99 -28.23
CA ASP A 183 19.20 -60.10 -27.18
C ASP A 183 20.02 -58.80 -27.20
N LEU A 184 19.31 -57.68 -27.21
CA LEU A 184 19.76 -56.34 -27.53
C LEU A 184 19.83 -55.51 -26.25
N ALA A 185 20.81 -55.80 -25.39
CA ALA A 185 21.05 -55.03 -24.18
C ALA A 185 22.53 -54.66 -24.03
N GLN A 186 23.05 -53.82 -24.95
CA GLN A 186 24.33 -53.13 -24.73
C GLN A 186 24.51 -51.86 -25.59
N LEU A 187 24.04 -50.73 -25.05
CA LEU A 187 24.44 -49.33 -25.33
C LEU A 187 24.06 -48.61 -24.01
N PHE A 188 24.92 -48.23 -23.06
CA PHE A 188 26.32 -47.87 -23.05
C PHE A 188 26.92 -48.21 -21.68
N GLY A 189 28.17 -48.66 -21.67
CA GLY A 189 28.99 -48.71 -20.47
C GLY A 189 29.89 -47.48 -20.32
N ILE A 190 30.64 -47.52 -19.21
CA ILE A 190 31.83 -46.73 -18.80
C ILE A 190 31.49 -45.64 -17.75
N ASN A 191 31.72 -45.92 -16.46
CA ASN A 191 32.97 -45.74 -15.67
C ASN A 191 33.37 -44.26 -15.45
N ASN A 192 33.49 -43.78 -14.20
CA ASN A 192 34.67 -43.94 -13.33
C ASN A 192 34.65 -42.98 -12.12
N SER A 193 35.09 -43.50 -10.97
CA SER A 193 35.88 -42.87 -9.88
C SER A 193 35.52 -41.52 -9.21
N ASN A 194 35.08 -41.67 -7.95
CA ASN A 194 35.77 -41.28 -6.70
C ASN A 194 35.95 -39.79 -6.26
N ARG A 195 35.53 -39.57 -4.99
CA ARG A 195 35.93 -38.58 -3.96
C ARG A 195 35.58 -37.10 -4.14
N VAL A 196 34.92 -36.51 -3.12
CA VAL A 196 35.45 -35.44 -2.24
C VAL A 196 34.70 -35.43 -0.90
N SER A 197 35.46 -35.10 0.14
CA SER A 197 35.18 -35.03 1.58
C SER A 197 34.30 -33.84 2.02
N VAL A 198 33.68 -34.02 3.19
CA VAL A 198 33.07 -32.96 4.03
C VAL A 198 34.18 -32.23 4.80
N PRO A 199 34.04 -30.91 5.01
CA PRO A 199 34.25 -30.38 6.35
C PRO A 199 33.16 -29.41 6.82
N GLU A 200 32.63 -29.74 8.00
CA GLU A 200 32.40 -28.88 9.17
C GLU A 200 32.81 -27.40 9.04
N ALA A 201 31.86 -26.48 9.26
CA ALA A 201 32.15 -25.11 9.64
C ALA A 201 31.03 -24.55 10.54
N LEU A 202 31.36 -24.54 11.83
CA LEU A 202 31.14 -23.51 12.85
C LEU A 202 29.92 -22.58 12.71
N THR A 203 29.06 -22.74 13.71
CA THR A 203 28.14 -21.77 14.29
C THR A 203 28.82 -20.43 14.62
N GLU A 204 28.39 -19.35 13.97
CA GLU A 204 28.41 -18.00 14.53
C GLU A 204 27.03 -17.38 14.30
N GLU A 205 26.34 -17.09 15.40
CA GLU A 205 25.12 -16.28 15.43
C GLU A 205 25.48 -14.82 15.10
N PRO A 206 24.79 -14.14 14.18
CA PRO A 206 24.87 -12.69 14.10
C PRO A 206 23.78 -12.04 14.96
N GLU A 207 24.24 -11.22 15.90
CA GLU A 207 23.47 -10.15 16.57
C GLU A 207 22.73 -9.26 15.53
N PRO A 208 21.60 -8.63 15.89
CA PRO A 208 20.77 -7.90 14.95
C PRO A 208 21.36 -6.51 14.68
N GLU A 209 22.33 -6.42 13.77
CA GLU A 209 22.67 -5.15 13.15
C GLU A 209 21.56 -4.78 12.17
N THR A 210 20.83 -3.71 12.45
CA THR A 210 19.76 -3.15 11.63
C THR A 210 20.29 -2.50 10.34
N ALA A 211 21.16 -3.20 9.61
CA ALA A 211 21.49 -2.88 8.23
C ALA A 211 20.48 -3.59 7.34
N ILE A 212 19.65 -2.84 6.62
CA ILE A 212 18.77 -3.40 5.60
C ILE A 212 19.68 -4.01 4.52
N ALA A 213 19.89 -5.32 4.58
CA ALA A 213 20.64 -6.04 3.56
C ALA A 213 19.88 -5.93 2.23
N ILE A 214 20.45 -5.21 1.26
CA ILE A 214 19.88 -5.10 -0.08
C ILE A 214 20.01 -6.47 -0.75
N ASP A 215 18.88 -7.06 -1.15
CA ASP A 215 18.85 -8.28 -1.95
C ASP A 215 19.60 -8.06 -3.28
N GLY A 216 20.70 -8.79 -3.47
CA GLY A 216 21.54 -8.70 -4.64
C GLY A 216 20.81 -9.05 -5.94
N GLN A 217 19.77 -9.89 -5.89
CA GLN A 217 18.96 -10.24 -7.05
C GLN A 217 18.05 -9.06 -7.46
N LEU A 218 17.38 -8.42 -6.49
CA LEU A 218 16.54 -7.25 -6.76
C LEU A 218 17.35 -6.06 -7.28
N LEU A 219 18.56 -5.86 -6.75
CA LEU A 219 19.48 -4.84 -7.24
C LEU A 219 19.93 -5.14 -8.68
N GLN A 220 20.15 -6.41 -9.03
CA GLN A 220 20.49 -6.82 -10.39
C GLN A 220 19.32 -6.59 -11.36
N GLU A 221 18.08 -6.89 -10.96
CA GLU A 221 16.88 -6.56 -11.75
C GLU A 221 16.76 -5.05 -11.98
N PHE A 222 17.08 -4.24 -10.97
CA PHE A 222 17.09 -2.79 -11.10
C PHE A 222 18.19 -2.29 -12.04
N ARG A 223 19.40 -2.88 -11.99
CA ARG A 223 20.50 -2.60 -12.94
C ARG A 223 20.06 -2.85 -14.38
N GLU A 224 19.39 -3.98 -14.62
CA GLU A 224 18.83 -4.32 -15.93
C GLU A 224 17.74 -3.34 -16.36
N PHE A 225 16.89 -2.91 -15.42
CA PHE A 225 15.91 -1.87 -15.68
C PHE A 225 16.58 -0.55 -16.11
N VAL A 226 17.54 -0.02 -15.35
CA VAL A 226 18.18 1.27 -15.67
C VAL A 226 18.81 1.24 -17.06
N THR A 227 19.50 0.15 -17.40
CA THR A 227 20.14 -0.02 -18.73
C THR A 227 19.15 -0.15 -19.87
N GLN A 228 18.02 -0.85 -19.69
CA GLN A 228 17.03 -1.08 -20.74
C GLN A 228 15.99 0.04 -20.86
N SER A 229 15.76 0.79 -19.77
CA SER A 229 14.65 1.74 -19.64
C SER A 229 14.65 2.84 -20.70
N SER A 230 15.81 3.35 -21.13
CA SER A 230 15.92 4.42 -22.14
C SER A 230 15.48 3.95 -23.54
N SER A 231 15.59 2.66 -23.84
CA SER A 231 15.31 2.08 -25.17
C SER A 231 13.84 1.71 -25.38
N ILE A 232 13.12 1.34 -24.32
CA ILE A 232 11.74 0.84 -24.38
C ILE A 232 10.75 2.01 -24.39
N ARG A 233 9.67 1.92 -25.18
CA ARG A 233 8.59 2.91 -25.15
C ARG A 233 7.85 2.90 -23.82
N LEU A 234 7.42 4.08 -23.36
CA LEU A 234 6.81 4.25 -22.03
C LEU A 234 5.56 3.39 -21.81
N ASN A 235 4.72 3.19 -22.83
CA ASN A 235 3.55 2.33 -22.75
C ASN A 235 3.87 0.83 -22.56
N LYS A 236 5.11 0.41 -22.80
CA LYS A 236 5.60 -0.96 -22.59
C LYS A 236 6.52 -1.07 -21.38
N ILE A 237 6.61 -0.03 -20.54
CA ILE A 237 7.58 -0.04 -19.43
C ILE A 237 7.34 -1.17 -18.42
N HIS A 238 6.07 -1.57 -18.24
CA HIS A 238 5.66 -2.69 -17.40
C HIS A 238 6.01 -4.07 -17.96
N SER A 239 6.61 -4.16 -19.16
CA SER A 239 7.17 -5.42 -19.65
C SER A 239 8.46 -5.80 -18.93
N LEU A 240 9.21 -4.83 -18.40
CA LEU A 240 10.43 -5.04 -17.64
C LEU A 240 10.12 -5.65 -16.28
N THR A 241 10.93 -6.63 -15.85
CA THR A 241 10.72 -7.41 -14.62
C THR A 241 10.58 -6.53 -13.38
N PHE A 242 11.56 -5.64 -13.13
CA PHE A 242 11.51 -4.69 -12.03
C PHE A 242 10.22 -3.85 -12.00
N MET A 243 9.80 -3.34 -13.15
CA MET A 243 8.59 -2.51 -13.26
C MET A 243 7.30 -3.31 -13.12
N ARG A 244 7.32 -4.61 -13.44
CA ARG A 244 6.20 -5.52 -13.20
C ARG A 244 6.06 -5.79 -11.71
N HIS A 245 7.16 -6.08 -11.00
CA HIS A 245 7.15 -6.23 -9.54
C HIS A 245 6.63 -4.96 -8.86
N CYS A 246 7.13 -3.78 -9.22
CA CYS A 246 6.63 -2.51 -8.68
C CYS A 246 5.14 -2.27 -9.01
N GLN A 247 4.68 -2.73 -10.19
CA GLN A 247 3.29 -2.62 -10.58
C GLN A 247 2.39 -3.48 -9.69
N ASP A 248 2.76 -4.73 -9.49
CA ASP A 248 1.93 -5.74 -8.81
C ASP A 248 1.97 -5.59 -7.28
N GLU A 249 3.12 -5.23 -6.71
CA GLU A 249 3.32 -5.15 -5.25
C GLU A 249 2.96 -3.77 -4.66
N ASP A 250 3.19 -2.69 -5.42
CA ASP A 250 3.08 -1.32 -4.90
C ASP A 250 2.01 -0.51 -5.63
N VAL A 251 2.16 -0.29 -6.94
CA VAL A 251 1.33 0.67 -7.70
C VAL A 251 -0.14 0.22 -7.74
N GLU A 252 -0.43 -1.01 -8.15
CA GLU A 252 -1.80 -1.49 -8.27
C GLU A 252 -2.49 -1.59 -6.91
N PRO A 253 -1.87 -2.16 -5.86
CA PRO A 253 -2.43 -2.08 -4.51
C PRO A 253 -2.62 -0.64 -4.01
N CYS A 254 -1.70 0.28 -4.33
CA CYS A 254 -1.81 1.69 -3.97
C CYS A 254 -2.91 2.42 -4.76
N LEU A 255 -3.30 1.98 -5.95
CA LEU A 255 -4.39 2.58 -6.74
C LEU A 255 -5.72 1.81 -6.66
N ARG A 256 -5.79 0.70 -5.92
CA ARG A 256 -7.03 -0.04 -5.68
C ARG A 256 -7.81 0.58 -4.52
N PHE A 257 -8.85 1.35 -4.83
CA PHE A 257 -9.63 2.09 -3.84
C PHE A 257 -10.86 1.31 -3.34
N GLY A 258 -10.72 0.59 -2.21
CA GLY A 258 -11.84 0.03 -1.45
C GLY A 258 -12.75 -0.94 -2.21
N ASN A 259 -13.95 -1.16 -1.67
CA ASN A 259 -14.91 -2.19 -2.14
C ASN A 259 -15.69 -1.73 -3.38
N THR A 260 -15.90 -0.42 -3.55
CA THR A 260 -16.59 0.16 -4.72
C THR A 260 -15.77 1.29 -5.35
N PRO A 261 -14.63 0.98 -5.98
CA PRO A 261 -13.84 1.99 -6.68
C PRO A 261 -14.68 2.59 -7.81
N ARG A 262 -14.83 3.91 -7.83
CA ARG A 262 -15.51 4.61 -8.93
C ARG A 262 -14.65 4.77 -10.18
N ILE A 263 -13.36 4.42 -10.07
CA ILE A 263 -12.41 4.45 -11.16
C ILE A 263 -11.49 3.22 -11.12
N SER A 264 -11.16 2.68 -12.30
CA SER A 264 -10.25 1.55 -12.42
C SER A 264 -8.81 1.97 -12.12
N ALA A 265 -8.11 1.18 -11.29
CA ALA A 265 -6.68 1.34 -11.02
C ALA A 265 -5.87 1.39 -12.32
N LYS A 266 -6.18 0.52 -13.30
CA LYS A 266 -5.54 0.49 -14.61
C LYS A 266 -5.65 1.81 -15.37
N LYS A 267 -6.82 2.47 -15.34
CA LYS A 267 -7.03 3.77 -15.99
C LYS A 267 -6.17 4.86 -15.35
N LEU A 268 -6.07 4.86 -14.02
CA LEU A 268 -5.20 5.78 -13.29
C LEU A 268 -3.72 5.51 -13.59
N THR A 269 -3.29 4.25 -13.52
CA THR A 269 -1.92 3.83 -13.85
C THR A 269 -1.53 4.29 -15.25
N GLU A 270 -2.38 4.08 -16.25
CA GLU A 270 -2.13 4.49 -17.63
C GLU A 270 -1.95 6.01 -17.73
N GLY A 271 -2.86 6.79 -17.15
CA GLY A 271 -2.80 8.25 -17.15
C GLY A 271 -1.62 8.86 -16.39
N ILE A 272 -1.24 8.24 -15.27
CA ILE A 272 -0.06 8.65 -14.49
C ILE A 272 1.22 8.30 -15.26
N CYS A 273 1.27 7.11 -15.85
CA CYS A 273 2.39 6.66 -16.67
C CYS A 273 2.57 7.56 -17.90
N SER A 274 1.48 7.97 -18.57
CA SER A 274 1.52 8.93 -19.69
C SER A 274 1.72 10.39 -19.27
N ASN A 275 1.84 10.69 -17.97
CA ASN A 275 2.00 12.04 -17.43
C ASN A 275 0.86 13.00 -17.85
N THR A 276 -0.38 12.50 -17.86
CA THR A 276 -1.58 13.28 -18.18
C THR A 276 -2.48 13.53 -16.96
N CYS A 277 -2.17 12.91 -15.82
CA CYS A 277 -2.91 13.10 -14.58
C CYS A 277 -2.54 14.43 -13.92
N TYR A 278 -3.55 15.23 -13.57
CA TYR A 278 -3.42 16.50 -12.84
C TYR A 278 -4.15 16.40 -11.51
N ILE A 279 -3.54 16.92 -10.45
CA ILE A 279 -4.08 16.95 -9.10
C ILE A 279 -3.86 18.36 -8.55
N GLU A 280 -4.90 18.95 -7.97
CA GLU A 280 -4.81 20.26 -7.32
C GLU A 280 -5.72 20.35 -6.09
N GLU A 281 -5.43 21.32 -5.23
CA GLU A 281 -6.28 21.65 -4.09
C GLU A 281 -7.59 22.27 -4.57
N ALA A 282 -8.70 21.80 -4.00
CA ALA A 282 -10.02 22.31 -4.34
C ALA A 282 -10.31 23.58 -3.54
N THR A 283 -10.76 24.65 -4.21
CA THR A 283 -11.17 25.85 -3.49
C THR A 283 -12.50 25.62 -2.77
N ALA A 284 -12.73 26.33 -1.66
CA ALA A 284 -13.98 26.20 -0.91
C ALA A 284 -15.23 26.49 -1.75
N GLU A 285 -15.13 27.36 -2.75
CA GLU A 285 -16.21 27.65 -3.69
C GLU A 285 -16.50 26.47 -4.62
N GLN A 286 -15.45 25.81 -5.13
CA GLN A 286 -15.58 24.64 -5.99
C GLN A 286 -16.20 23.45 -5.26
N VAL A 287 -15.82 23.24 -4.00
CA VAL A 287 -16.41 22.19 -3.16
C VAL A 287 -17.89 22.47 -2.91
N LYS A 288 -18.26 23.71 -2.56
CA LYS A 288 -19.66 24.13 -2.38
C LYS A 288 -20.50 23.99 -3.66
N GLU A 289 -19.93 24.31 -4.82
CA GLU A 289 -20.60 24.11 -6.11
C GLU A 289 -20.85 22.63 -6.37
N TYR A 290 -19.84 21.80 -6.15
CA TYR A 290 -19.95 20.35 -6.30
C TYR A 290 -21.01 19.76 -5.36
N GLU A 291 -21.04 20.18 -4.09
CA GLU A 291 -22.10 19.79 -3.15
C GLU A 291 -23.49 20.21 -3.62
N ARG A 292 -23.63 21.43 -4.18
CA ARG A 292 -24.89 21.90 -4.77
C ARG A 292 -25.31 21.04 -5.96
N MET A 293 -24.38 20.68 -6.85
CA MET A 293 -24.63 19.79 -7.98
C MET A 293 -25.06 18.40 -7.54
N VAL A 294 -24.39 17.83 -6.52
CA VAL A 294 -24.75 16.54 -5.92
C VAL A 294 -26.17 16.58 -5.35
N LEU A 295 -26.51 17.64 -4.60
CA LEU A 295 -27.84 17.82 -4.04
C LEU A 295 -28.91 17.97 -5.12
N ALA A 296 -28.63 18.73 -6.19
CA ALA A 296 -29.54 18.88 -7.32
C ALA A 296 -29.76 17.55 -8.06
N ALA A 297 -28.73 16.73 -8.21
CA ALA A 297 -28.81 15.43 -8.86
C ALA A 297 -29.58 14.37 -8.05
N GLN A 298 -29.67 14.53 -6.73
CA GLN A 298 -30.44 13.65 -5.85
C GLN A 298 -31.92 14.01 -5.78
N GLN A 299 -32.33 15.17 -6.30
CA GLN A 299 -33.75 15.55 -6.34
C GLN A 299 -34.49 14.78 -7.44
N PRO A 300 -35.69 14.23 -7.16
CA PRO A 300 -36.53 13.66 -8.20
C PRO A 300 -36.91 14.75 -9.22
N PRO A 301 -37.04 14.42 -10.52
CA PRO A 301 -37.46 15.40 -11.51
C PRO A 301 -38.80 16.01 -11.08
N SER A 302 -38.81 17.34 -10.92
CA SER A 302 -40.01 18.08 -10.55
C SER A 302 -41.10 17.79 -11.60
N PRO A 303 -42.38 17.56 -11.19
CA PRO A 303 -43.46 17.34 -12.14
C PRO A 303 -43.86 18.68 -12.78
N ALA A 304 -43.11 19.13 -13.79
CA ALA A 304 -43.42 20.35 -14.52
C ALA A 304 -44.13 20.02 -15.84
N ARG A 305 -45.45 20.27 -15.84
CA ARG A 305 -46.34 20.58 -16.97
C ARG A 305 -46.09 19.85 -18.30
N ASN A 306 -46.87 18.80 -18.52
CA ASN A 306 -47.18 18.28 -19.85
C ASN A 306 -47.62 19.39 -20.81
N SER A 307 -46.75 19.76 -21.74
CA SER A 307 -47.16 20.36 -23.00
C SER A 307 -46.20 19.95 -24.12
N MET A 308 -46.72 19.07 -24.98
CA MET A 308 -46.39 18.86 -26.39
C MET A 308 -45.18 18.00 -26.81
N SER A 309 -45.55 17.04 -27.67
CA SER A 309 -44.78 16.35 -28.73
C SER A 309 -44.06 15.05 -28.37
N ASN A 310 -44.76 13.93 -28.65
CA ASN A 310 -44.34 12.54 -28.44
C ASN A 310 -43.18 12.05 -29.34
N LYS A 311 -42.29 12.94 -29.80
CA LYS A 311 -41.07 12.58 -30.55
C LYS A 311 -39.77 12.97 -29.82
N SER A 312 -39.82 13.76 -28.74
CA SER A 312 -38.64 14.08 -27.90
C SER A 312 -38.38 13.08 -26.77
N VAL A 313 -39.38 12.28 -26.39
CA VAL A 313 -39.39 11.52 -25.13
C VAL A 313 -38.30 10.44 -25.06
N LEU A 314 -37.93 9.81 -26.17
CA LEU A 314 -36.88 8.77 -26.18
C LEU A 314 -35.48 9.37 -26.01
N TRP A 315 -35.20 10.49 -26.69
CA TRP A 315 -33.93 11.21 -26.54
C TRP A 315 -33.82 11.87 -25.17
N GLU A 316 -34.90 12.44 -24.66
CA GLU A 316 -34.97 13.06 -23.34
C GLU A 316 -34.83 12.01 -22.22
N ARG A 317 -35.40 10.81 -22.39
CA ARG A 317 -35.19 9.68 -21.47
C ARG A 317 -33.76 9.14 -21.54
N LEU A 318 -33.16 9.01 -22.73
CA LEU A 318 -31.78 8.58 -22.90
C LEU A 318 -30.80 9.63 -22.34
N GLN A 319 -31.09 10.92 -22.52
CA GLN A 319 -30.31 12.03 -22.01
C GLN A 319 -30.44 12.16 -20.49
N ASN A 320 -31.64 11.94 -19.92
CA ASN A 320 -31.82 11.83 -18.47
C ASN A 320 -31.12 10.60 -17.90
N GLN A 321 -31.13 9.48 -18.63
CA GLN A 321 -30.38 8.29 -18.25
C GLN A 321 -28.86 8.55 -18.30
N TYR A 322 -28.36 9.25 -19.32
CA TYR A 322 -26.96 9.69 -19.43
C TYR A 322 -26.57 10.70 -18.33
N ALA A 323 -27.43 11.67 -18.05
CA ALA A 323 -27.25 12.66 -16.99
C ALA A 323 -27.27 12.01 -15.60
N MET A 324 -28.06 10.95 -15.39
CA MET A 324 -28.07 10.17 -14.15
C MET A 324 -26.80 9.31 -13.99
N TYR A 325 -26.20 8.84 -15.09
CA TYR A 325 -24.89 8.16 -15.06
C TYR A 325 -23.71 9.12 -14.84
N GLN A 326 -23.84 10.37 -15.27
CA GLN A 326 -22.84 11.44 -15.09
C GLN A 326 -23.03 12.24 -13.80
N ALA A 327 -24.19 12.13 -13.15
CA ALA A 327 -24.49 12.82 -11.91
C ALA A 327 -23.47 12.46 -10.82
N PRO A 328 -22.85 13.45 -10.17
CA PRO A 328 -21.90 13.19 -9.09
C PRO A 328 -22.64 12.53 -7.92
N LYS A 329 -22.27 11.28 -7.61
CA LYS A 329 -22.94 10.45 -6.58
C LYS A 329 -22.60 10.87 -5.14
N GLY A 330 -22.12 12.09 -4.94
CA GLY A 330 -21.58 12.60 -3.67
C GLY A 330 -20.30 11.89 -3.22
N GLY A 331 -19.57 12.48 -2.28
CA GLY A 331 -18.34 11.90 -1.72
C GLY A 331 -17.17 11.82 -2.70
N CYS A 332 -16.14 11.10 -2.28
CA CYS A 332 -14.87 10.94 -2.99
C CYS A 332 -15.05 10.11 -4.27
N GLN A 333 -14.53 10.62 -5.39
CA GLN A 333 -14.65 9.99 -6.71
C GLN A 333 -13.66 8.84 -6.97
N THR A 334 -12.82 8.49 -6.02
CA THR A 334 -11.99 7.27 -6.09
C THR A 334 -12.54 6.21 -5.15
N CYS A 335 -12.52 6.44 -3.84
CA CYS A 335 -12.92 5.45 -2.82
C CYS A 335 -14.43 5.40 -2.54
N GLY A 336 -15.21 6.38 -3.00
CA GLY A 336 -16.66 6.43 -2.81
C GLY A 336 -17.13 6.91 -1.44
N ARG A 337 -16.24 7.09 -0.46
CA ARG A 337 -16.60 7.52 0.91
C ARG A 337 -17.08 8.97 0.94
N SER A 338 -18.03 9.26 1.82
CA SER A 338 -18.40 10.63 2.18
C SER A 338 -17.36 11.24 3.12
N GLY A 339 -17.10 12.54 3.00
CA GLY A 339 -16.14 13.24 3.84
C GLY A 339 -15.65 14.53 3.18
N PRO A 340 -14.74 15.27 3.84
CA PRO A 340 -14.18 16.50 3.30
C PRO A 340 -13.37 16.22 2.03
N LEU A 341 -13.75 16.89 0.94
CA LEU A 341 -13.08 16.77 -0.37
C LEU A 341 -12.10 17.92 -0.53
N SER A 342 -10.87 17.72 -0.11
CA SER A 342 -9.83 18.75 -0.12
C SER A 342 -9.17 18.95 -1.47
N HIS A 343 -9.24 17.97 -2.37
CA HIS A 343 -8.54 18.00 -3.65
C HIS A 343 -9.45 17.57 -4.79
N ARG A 344 -9.00 17.87 -6.01
CA ARG A 344 -9.61 17.36 -7.24
C ARG A 344 -8.54 16.89 -8.22
N TYR A 345 -8.89 15.92 -9.07
CA TYR A 345 -8.00 15.37 -10.08
C TYR A 345 -8.71 15.21 -11.43
N ARG A 346 -7.91 15.10 -12.50
CA ARG A 346 -8.35 14.65 -13.84
C ARG A 346 -7.25 13.83 -14.50
N ILE A 347 -7.61 12.84 -15.32
CA ILE A 347 -6.65 11.91 -15.95
C ILE A 347 -6.18 12.40 -17.32
N ALA A 348 -7.07 13.04 -18.07
CA ALA A 348 -6.75 13.73 -19.30
C ALA A 348 -7.16 15.19 -19.23
N SER A 349 -6.60 16.03 -20.10
CA SER A 349 -6.94 17.45 -20.16
C SER A 349 -8.41 17.73 -20.49
N LEU A 350 -9.05 16.81 -21.22
CA LEU A 350 -10.46 16.86 -21.62
C LEU A 350 -11.40 16.18 -20.60
N ASP A 351 -10.85 15.47 -19.61
CA ASP A 351 -11.67 14.85 -18.57
C ASP A 351 -12.20 15.91 -17.60
N GLU A 352 -13.39 15.65 -17.07
CA GLU A 352 -13.99 16.46 -16.01
C GLU A 352 -13.23 16.27 -14.67
N TRP A 353 -13.20 17.34 -13.88
CA TRP A 353 -12.57 17.31 -12.56
C TRP A 353 -13.36 16.45 -11.59
N SER A 354 -12.67 15.52 -10.95
CA SER A 354 -13.21 14.60 -9.97
C SER A 354 -12.69 14.95 -8.58
N PHE A 355 -13.59 15.18 -7.63
CA PHE A 355 -13.22 15.54 -6.25
C PHE A 355 -12.83 14.31 -5.43
N ILE A 356 -11.80 14.45 -4.61
CA ILE A 356 -11.22 13.38 -3.80
C ILE A 356 -10.88 13.84 -2.38
N ASP A 357 -10.87 12.87 -1.46
CA ASP A 357 -10.40 13.09 -0.10
C ASP A 357 -8.86 13.16 -0.03
N ARG A 358 -8.34 13.64 1.10
CA ARG A 358 -6.90 13.79 1.37
C ARG A 358 -6.12 12.47 1.20
N PHE A 359 -6.66 11.36 1.69
CA PHE A 359 -5.96 10.07 1.68
C PHE A 359 -5.85 9.49 0.28
N CYS A 360 -6.91 9.64 -0.52
CA CYS A 360 -6.91 9.23 -1.92
C CYS A 360 -5.95 10.10 -2.74
N ARG A 361 -5.86 11.39 -2.43
CA ARG A 361 -4.84 12.28 -3.00
C ARG A 361 -3.43 11.81 -2.65
N ASP A 362 -3.17 11.44 -1.39
CA ASP A 362 -1.84 10.98 -0.98
C ASP A 362 -1.40 9.72 -1.71
N ARG A 363 -2.34 8.77 -1.92
CA ARG A 363 -2.10 7.57 -2.74
C ARG A 363 -1.78 7.91 -4.19
N LEU A 364 -2.55 8.80 -4.82
CA LEU A 364 -2.30 9.24 -6.19
C LEU A 364 -0.95 9.94 -6.33
N VAL A 365 -0.62 10.84 -5.41
CA VAL A 365 0.62 11.61 -5.44
C VAL A 365 1.84 10.71 -5.24
N ALA A 366 1.80 9.77 -4.29
CA ALA A 366 2.89 8.82 -4.09
C ALA A 366 3.20 8.01 -5.37
N VAL A 367 2.16 7.58 -6.09
CA VAL A 367 2.32 6.88 -7.38
C VAL A 367 2.84 7.83 -8.46
N CYS A 368 2.33 9.06 -8.55
CA CYS A 368 2.83 10.07 -9.47
C CYS A 368 4.33 10.34 -9.28
N GLU A 369 4.80 10.50 -8.04
CA GLU A 369 6.20 10.72 -7.71
C GLU A 369 7.08 9.54 -8.10
N PHE A 370 6.62 8.30 -7.86
CA PHE A 370 7.30 7.11 -8.36
C PHE A 370 7.46 7.13 -9.89
N TYR A 371 6.40 7.44 -10.65
CA TYR A 371 6.50 7.53 -12.11
C TYR A 371 7.30 8.73 -12.62
N ILE A 372 7.36 9.85 -11.86
CA ILE A 372 8.27 10.95 -12.15
C ILE A 372 9.72 10.45 -12.07
N PHE A 373 10.06 9.75 -11.00
CA PHE A 373 11.38 9.15 -10.83
C PHE A 373 11.73 8.18 -11.97
N ILE A 374 10.82 7.27 -12.32
CA ILE A 374 11.00 6.34 -13.45
C ILE A 374 11.22 7.08 -14.77
N ARG A 375 10.47 8.16 -15.04
CA ARG A 375 10.66 8.98 -16.24
C ARG A 375 12.01 9.70 -16.24
N ASN A 376 12.45 10.20 -15.09
CA ASN A 376 13.73 10.89 -14.96
C ASN A 376 14.92 9.95 -15.16
N ILE A 377 14.85 8.69 -14.67
CA ILE A 377 15.84 7.64 -14.99
C ILE A 377 15.93 7.45 -16.51
N ARG A 378 14.78 7.26 -17.17
CA ARG A 378 14.73 7.02 -18.62
C ARG A 378 15.26 8.17 -19.45
N ALA A 379 15.00 9.39 -19.00
CA ALA A 379 15.50 10.62 -19.62
C ALA A 379 17.00 10.85 -19.37
N GLY A 380 17.65 10.00 -18.55
CA GLY A 380 19.06 10.14 -18.20
C GLY A 380 19.36 11.30 -17.25
N LEU A 381 18.34 11.86 -16.58
CA LEU A 381 18.51 13.03 -15.70
C LEU A 381 19.30 12.71 -14.41
N TYR A 382 19.47 11.43 -14.10
CA TYR A 382 20.25 10.96 -12.95
C TYR A 382 21.57 10.29 -13.33
N ALA A 383 22.13 10.61 -14.50
CA ALA A 383 23.38 9.99 -14.97
C ALA A 383 24.59 10.17 -14.02
N SER A 384 24.55 11.14 -13.12
CA SER A 384 25.61 11.40 -12.12
C SER A 384 25.48 10.60 -10.82
N ARG A 385 24.38 9.86 -10.61
CA ARG A 385 24.14 9.10 -9.37
C ARG A 385 24.54 7.63 -9.56
N SER A 386 24.99 6.99 -8.47
CA SER A 386 25.27 5.56 -8.46
C SER A 386 23.97 4.75 -8.64
N ILE A 387 24.09 3.49 -9.04
CA ILE A 387 22.92 2.62 -9.18
C ILE A 387 22.32 2.32 -7.81
N GLU A 388 23.17 2.17 -6.79
CA GLU A 388 22.82 1.93 -5.40
C GLU A 388 21.99 3.09 -4.83
N ASP A 389 22.37 4.33 -5.14
CA ASP A 389 21.63 5.53 -4.74
C ASP A 389 20.25 5.58 -5.40
N LEU A 390 20.19 5.26 -6.69
CA LEU A 390 18.93 5.20 -7.43
C LEU A 390 18.03 4.08 -6.94
N TYR A 391 18.60 2.93 -6.60
CA TYR A 391 17.84 1.83 -6.03
C TYR A 391 17.28 2.20 -4.66
N SER A 392 18.09 2.83 -3.80
CA SER A 392 17.64 3.32 -2.48
C SER A 392 16.51 4.34 -2.60
N GLU A 393 16.60 5.26 -3.57
CA GLU A 393 15.52 6.20 -3.87
C GLU A 393 14.26 5.49 -4.37
N SER A 394 14.41 4.44 -5.19
CA SER A 394 13.29 3.61 -5.61
C SER A 394 12.60 2.93 -4.43
N LEU A 395 13.37 2.39 -3.46
CA LEU A 395 12.83 1.78 -2.24
C LEU A 395 12.09 2.80 -1.38
N ARG A 396 12.64 4.03 -1.25
CA ARG A 396 11.99 5.13 -0.53
C ARG A 396 10.62 5.47 -1.12
N LEU A 397 10.52 5.56 -2.45
CA LEU A 397 9.27 5.86 -3.15
C LEU A 397 8.26 4.70 -3.08
N ARG A 398 8.73 3.45 -3.13
CA ARG A 398 7.89 2.25 -2.90
C ARG A 398 7.31 2.24 -1.49
N LEU A 399 8.16 2.51 -0.49
CA LEU A 399 7.74 2.64 0.90
C LEU A 399 6.74 3.80 1.11
N GLN A 400 6.91 4.91 0.40
CA GLN A 400 5.95 6.02 0.41
C GLN A 400 4.56 5.59 -0.12
N MET A 401 4.51 4.80 -1.19
CA MET A 401 3.24 4.21 -1.68
C MET A 401 2.61 3.28 -0.63
N PHE A 402 3.41 2.47 0.07
CA PHE A 402 2.94 1.63 1.17
C PHE A 402 2.29 2.47 2.29
N TYR A 403 2.95 3.52 2.77
CA TYR A 403 2.39 4.37 3.83
C TYR A 403 1.16 5.16 3.38
N ALA A 404 1.12 5.58 2.11
CA ALA A 404 -0.07 6.22 1.54
C ALA A 404 -1.26 5.25 1.51
N ARG A 405 -1.02 4.00 1.11
CA ARG A 405 -2.03 2.93 1.10
C ARG A 405 -2.58 2.66 2.50
N SER A 406 -1.70 2.63 3.51
CA SER A 406 -2.06 2.41 4.92
C SER A 406 -2.66 3.64 5.60
N GLY A 407 -2.68 4.81 4.95
CA GLY A 407 -3.26 6.04 5.47
C GLY A 407 -2.42 6.77 6.53
N VAL A 408 -1.17 6.35 6.75
CA VAL A 408 -0.26 6.88 7.78
C VAL A 408 0.83 7.80 7.24
N LEU A 409 0.86 8.03 5.91
CA LEU A 409 1.90 8.84 5.26
C LEU A 409 2.15 10.20 5.95
N PRO A 410 1.13 11.00 6.35
CA PRO A 410 1.39 12.29 6.99
C PRO A 410 2.14 12.18 8.33
N ILE A 411 1.87 11.12 9.10
CA ILE A 411 2.53 10.89 10.40
C ILE A 411 4.00 10.57 10.16
N MET A 412 4.28 9.66 9.23
CA MET A 412 5.65 9.27 8.88
C MET A 412 6.46 10.46 8.31
N LEU A 413 5.86 11.29 7.47
CA LEU A 413 6.52 12.50 6.94
C LEU A 413 6.85 13.51 8.05
N SER A 414 5.97 13.64 9.04
CA SER A 414 6.19 14.51 10.21
C SER A 414 7.32 13.98 11.10
N GLU A 415 7.42 12.67 11.30
CA GLU A 415 8.50 12.05 12.10
C GLU A 415 9.86 12.10 11.38
N LEU A 416 9.86 11.98 10.05
CA LEU A 416 11.07 12.01 9.21
C LEU A 416 11.52 13.43 8.84
N GLY A 417 10.83 14.48 9.29
CA GLY A 417 11.18 15.88 9.02
C GLY A 417 11.17 16.27 7.53
N THR A 418 10.48 15.50 6.68
CA THR A 418 10.44 15.71 5.23
C THR A 418 9.10 16.31 4.84
N THR A 419 9.10 17.55 4.34
CA THR A 419 7.86 18.20 3.90
C THR A 419 7.36 17.55 2.60
N ALA A 420 6.04 17.35 2.47
CA ALA A 420 5.37 16.83 1.28
C ALA A 420 5.59 17.69 -0.01
N GLN A 421 6.30 18.82 0.10
CA GLN A 421 6.62 19.75 -0.98
C GLN A 421 8.11 19.70 -1.42
N SER A 422 8.96 18.88 -0.79
CA SER A 422 10.39 18.77 -1.17
C SER A 422 10.66 17.73 -2.27
N ILE A 423 9.66 16.94 -2.65
CA ILE A 423 9.83 15.82 -3.57
C ILE A 423 9.61 16.31 -5.01
N GLY A 424 10.73 16.62 -5.66
CA GLY A 424 10.77 17.14 -7.03
C GLY A 424 11.90 18.14 -7.27
N ASN A 425 12.50 18.68 -6.19
CA ASN A 425 13.54 19.70 -6.28
C ASN A 425 14.79 19.34 -5.45
N MET A 426 15.29 18.11 -5.56
CA MET A 426 16.68 17.80 -5.20
C MET A 426 17.57 17.93 -6.45
N GLY A 427 17.67 19.16 -6.94
CA GLY A 427 18.84 19.59 -7.69
C GLY A 427 19.92 19.97 -6.69
N SER A 428 20.99 19.17 -6.64
CA SER A 428 22.28 19.51 -6.02
C SER A 428 22.20 20.21 -4.65
N ALA A 429 21.87 19.46 -3.60
CA ALA A 429 22.14 19.87 -2.22
C ALA A 429 23.06 18.82 -1.58
N GLY A 430 24.21 19.28 -1.10
CA GLY A 430 25.36 18.47 -0.73
C GLY A 430 25.12 17.47 0.40
N GLN A 431 25.91 16.40 0.33
CA GLN A 431 26.37 15.56 1.45
C GLN A 431 25.47 15.54 2.69
N GLY A 432 24.42 14.73 2.66
CA GLY A 432 23.89 14.09 3.86
C GLY A 432 24.67 12.82 4.12
N GLN A 433 25.81 12.94 4.81
CA GLN A 433 26.66 11.81 5.16
C GLN A 433 26.23 11.26 6.54
N TRP A 434 25.84 9.98 6.59
CA TRP A 434 25.72 9.23 7.84
C TRP A 434 27.14 8.95 8.40
N PRO A 435 27.32 8.78 9.73
CA PRO A 435 28.61 8.95 10.39
C PRO A 435 29.54 7.77 10.09
N GLU A 436 30.58 8.02 9.30
CA GLU A 436 31.62 7.04 9.00
C GLU A 436 32.89 7.39 9.78
N GLY A 437 33.44 6.39 10.49
CA GLY A 437 34.53 6.53 11.46
C GLY A 437 35.84 7.04 10.86
N THR A 438 36.55 7.84 11.66
CA THR A 438 37.85 8.45 11.35
C THR A 438 38.97 7.44 11.02
N PRO A 439 39.76 7.70 9.97
CA PRO A 439 41.17 7.30 9.87
C PRO A 439 42.13 8.52 9.88
N PRO A 440 43.44 8.32 10.16
CA PRO A 440 44.38 9.37 10.58
C PRO A 440 45.07 10.13 9.42
N PRO A 441 45.79 11.24 9.69
CA PRO A 441 46.09 12.27 8.69
C PRO A 441 47.47 12.13 8.01
N ARG A 442 47.52 12.49 6.72
CA ARG A 442 48.66 12.98 5.90
C ARG A 442 48.12 13.17 4.47
N GLY A 443 48.45 14.17 3.66
CA GLY A 443 49.40 15.28 3.70
C GLY A 443 49.13 16.17 2.48
N GLU A 444 49.83 17.30 2.43
CA GLU A 444 49.69 18.48 1.58
C GLU A 444 49.67 18.25 0.06
N GLY A 445 49.03 19.18 -0.69
CA GLY A 445 49.27 19.30 -2.14
C GLY A 445 48.29 20.14 -2.97
N SER A 446 48.52 21.47 -2.99
CA SER A 446 48.46 22.40 -4.14
C SER A 446 47.17 22.70 -4.93
N ASP A 447 46.88 24.01 -4.97
CA ASP A 447 46.15 24.83 -5.94
C ASP A 447 46.31 24.46 -7.43
N ALA A 448 45.24 24.67 -8.21
CA ALA A 448 45.16 25.71 -9.26
C ALA A 448 43.94 25.50 -10.20
N GLY A 449 43.32 26.60 -10.64
CA GLY A 449 42.81 26.69 -12.01
C GLY A 449 41.32 26.99 -12.20
N SER A 450 40.98 28.28 -12.17
CA SER A 450 39.74 28.84 -12.70
C SER A 450 39.76 28.86 -14.24
N ILE A 451 38.65 28.49 -14.89
CA ILE A 451 38.30 28.98 -16.24
C ILE A 451 36.79 28.93 -16.50
N ASN A 452 36.31 30.04 -17.06
CA ASN A 452 34.93 30.35 -17.41
C ASN A 452 34.47 29.73 -18.75
N SER A 453 33.14 29.75 -18.90
CA SER A 453 32.35 29.87 -20.14
C SER A 453 31.93 28.58 -20.87
N ALA A 454 30.62 28.33 -20.94
CA ALA A 454 29.81 28.71 -22.11
C ALA A 454 28.37 28.21 -21.93
N SER A 455 27.45 29.17 -21.99
CA SER A 455 26.00 29.00 -21.91
C SER A 455 25.45 28.34 -23.18
N ALA A 456 24.62 27.30 -23.02
CA ALA A 456 23.72 26.82 -24.05
C ALA A 456 22.29 26.79 -23.49
N SER A 457 21.48 27.71 -23.97
CA SER A 457 20.07 27.89 -23.66
C SER A 457 19.21 26.79 -24.27
N ALA A 458 18.41 26.10 -23.46
CA ALA A 458 17.27 25.33 -23.92
C ALA A 458 16.03 25.73 -23.09
N PHE A 459 15.00 26.13 -23.81
CA PHE A 459 13.71 26.64 -23.35
C PHE A 459 13.03 25.72 -22.32
N THR A 460 12.63 26.28 -21.18
CA THR A 460 11.61 25.71 -20.30
C THR A 460 10.63 26.83 -19.97
N THR A 461 9.36 26.60 -20.26
CA THR A 461 8.23 27.49 -19.98
C THR A 461 7.95 27.56 -18.48
N PRO A 462 7.87 28.75 -17.86
CA PRO A 462 7.57 28.87 -16.44
C PRO A 462 6.07 28.92 -16.16
N ILE A 463 5.63 28.15 -15.17
CA ILE A 463 4.33 28.30 -14.51
C ILE A 463 4.39 29.60 -13.69
N THR A 464 3.43 30.49 -13.94
CA THR A 464 3.32 31.80 -13.32
C THR A 464 2.37 31.72 -12.13
N THR A 465 2.81 32.14 -10.94
CA THR A 465 1.94 32.52 -9.81
C THR A 465 2.32 33.93 -9.33
N PRO A 466 1.34 34.75 -8.88
CA PRO A 466 1.60 36.15 -8.59
C PRO A 466 2.23 36.36 -7.20
N LYS A 467 3.17 37.31 -7.14
CA LYS A 467 3.82 37.86 -5.94
C LYS A 467 2.80 38.53 -5.01
N ILE A 468 2.86 38.19 -3.72
CA ILE A 468 2.43 39.07 -2.63
C ILE A 468 3.68 39.31 -1.76
N GLU A 469 4.05 40.59 -1.64
CA GLU A 469 5.13 41.07 -0.78
C GLU A 469 4.85 40.77 0.69
N ARG A 470 5.85 40.26 1.42
CA ARG A 470 5.90 40.42 2.87
C ARG A 470 7.34 40.63 3.34
N ALA A 471 7.48 41.68 4.14
CA ALA A 471 8.70 42.29 4.60
C ALA A 471 9.55 41.39 5.50
N GLU A 472 10.86 41.58 5.41
CA GLU A 472 11.89 41.07 6.31
C GLU A 472 11.61 41.51 7.77
N LEU A 473 11.61 40.55 8.70
CA LEU A 473 11.89 40.82 10.10
C LEU A 473 12.88 39.78 10.64
N LEU A 474 13.95 40.35 11.19
CA LEU A 474 15.15 39.75 11.74
C LEU A 474 14.86 38.69 12.82
N SER A 475 15.30 37.46 12.61
CA SER A 475 15.39 36.43 13.66
C SER A 475 16.75 36.53 14.36
N ARG A 476 16.71 36.99 15.61
CA ARG A 476 17.83 36.99 16.56
C ARG A 476 17.80 35.68 17.34
N SER A 477 18.91 34.97 17.34
CA SER A 477 19.13 33.71 18.05
C SER A 477 18.94 33.87 19.57
N VAL A 478 18.23 32.93 20.18
CA VAL A 478 18.25 32.72 21.64
C VAL A 478 18.55 31.25 21.90
N SER A 479 19.64 31.04 22.62
CA SER A 479 20.22 29.76 23.01
C SER A 479 19.28 28.93 23.88
N ARG A 480 19.31 27.62 23.64
CA ARG A 480 18.92 26.58 24.60
C ARG A 480 19.99 26.47 25.66
N ASP A 481 19.62 26.62 26.92
CA ASP A 481 20.21 25.91 28.06
C ASP A 481 19.23 25.94 29.25
N GLU A 482 19.17 24.80 29.97
CA GLU A 482 18.41 24.52 31.20
C GLU A 482 16.89 24.36 31.02
N VAL A 483 16.24 23.23 31.32
CA VAL A 483 16.29 22.44 32.56
C VAL A 483 16.01 20.96 32.26
N VAL A 484 17.00 20.11 32.55
CA VAL A 484 16.80 18.71 32.91
C VAL A 484 16.58 18.65 34.41
N SER A 485 15.55 17.89 34.84
CA SER A 485 15.47 17.10 36.08
C SER A 485 14.16 17.29 36.83
N ALA A 486 13.21 16.38 36.61
CA ALA A 486 12.39 15.81 37.70
C ALA A 486 11.69 14.51 37.26
N LYS A 487 12.35 13.40 37.61
CA LYS A 487 11.77 12.20 38.25
C LYS A 487 10.87 11.26 37.43
N THR A 488 11.50 10.15 37.05
CA THR A 488 10.94 8.80 37.09
C THR A 488 10.64 8.33 38.53
N SER A 489 9.73 7.36 38.63
CA SER A 489 9.38 6.47 39.76
C SER A 489 8.01 6.74 40.38
N LEU A 490 7.01 5.91 40.03
CA LEU A 490 6.55 4.84 40.90
C LEU A 490 5.39 4.06 40.24
N GLU A 491 5.66 2.80 39.90
CA GLU A 491 4.65 1.76 39.76
C GLU A 491 4.16 1.26 41.13
N GLU A 492 2.96 0.67 41.10
CA GLU A 492 2.34 -0.23 42.06
C GLU A 492 1.91 0.26 43.46
N ARG A 493 0.59 0.42 43.64
CA ARG A 493 -0.27 -0.44 44.50
C ARG A 493 -1.66 0.19 44.69
N GLY A 494 -2.72 -0.63 44.63
CA GLY A 494 -3.93 -0.34 45.43
C GLY A 494 -5.30 -0.55 44.77
N ARG A 495 -5.72 -1.81 44.73
CA ARG A 495 -7.07 -2.38 44.59
C ARG A 495 -8.20 -1.65 45.38
N SER A 496 -9.24 -1.19 44.67
CA SER A 496 -10.72 -1.13 44.97
C SER A 496 -11.21 -0.45 46.29
N PRO A 497 -12.51 -0.01 46.45
CA PRO A 497 -13.73 -0.50 45.79
C PRO A 497 -14.88 0.49 45.47
N ILE A 498 -15.87 -0.11 44.83
CA ILE A 498 -17.26 0.25 44.50
C ILE A 498 -18.04 0.88 45.67
N SER A 499 -18.85 1.91 45.40
CA SER A 499 -20.26 1.97 45.86
C SER A 499 -21.10 3.04 45.13
N PRO A 500 -22.40 2.78 44.88
CA PRO A 500 -23.30 3.64 44.12
C PRO A 500 -24.19 4.48 45.03
N THR A 501 -24.56 5.69 44.60
CA THR A 501 -25.64 6.46 45.22
C THR A 501 -26.96 6.23 44.49
N THR A 502 -27.88 5.65 45.25
CA THR A 502 -29.31 5.51 45.00
C THR A 502 -30.02 6.87 45.11
N SER A 503 -31.03 7.09 44.26
CA SER A 503 -32.21 7.86 44.66
C SER A 503 -33.45 7.13 44.18
N ALA A 504 -34.31 6.78 45.13
CA ALA A 504 -35.56 6.09 44.96
C ALA A 504 -36.71 7.06 45.25
N ALA A 505 -37.75 7.01 44.42
CA ALA A 505 -39.15 7.33 44.76
C ALA A 505 -40.01 6.61 43.68
N ALA A 506 -40.64 5.47 43.99
CA ALA A 506 -42.00 5.33 44.52
C ALA A 506 -43.09 5.80 43.51
N ALA A 507 -44.19 5.12 43.22
CA ALA A 507 -44.78 3.82 43.55
C ALA A 507 -46.07 3.66 42.69
N ALA A 508 -46.71 2.49 42.76
CA ALA A 508 -48.05 2.09 42.25
C ALA A 508 -48.08 1.51 40.81
N ALA A 509 -48.09 0.19 40.60
CA ALA A 509 -49.15 -0.80 40.85
C ALA A 509 -50.36 -0.66 39.90
N VAL A 510 -50.53 -1.62 38.96
CA VAL A 510 -51.73 -2.46 38.77
C VAL A 510 -51.34 -3.65 37.86
N ALA A 511 -51.70 -4.85 38.31
CA ALA A 511 -51.57 -6.12 37.59
C ALA A 511 -52.83 -6.40 36.75
N THR A 512 -52.68 -7.03 35.58
CA THR A 512 -53.66 -8.03 35.11
C THR A 512 -53.05 -8.99 34.08
N THR A 513 -53.28 -10.26 34.37
CA THR A 513 -52.94 -11.52 33.71
C THR A 513 -53.95 -11.86 32.59
N THR A 514 -53.50 -12.53 31.52
CA THR A 514 -54.18 -13.63 30.74
C THR A 514 -53.36 -13.89 29.46
N THR A 515 -52.53 -14.94 29.29
CA THR A 515 -52.77 -16.35 28.91
C THR A 515 -53.84 -16.64 27.84
N SER A 516 -53.40 -17.09 26.64
CA SER A 516 -53.82 -18.33 25.92
C SER A 516 -53.27 -18.31 24.46
N THR A 517 -52.29 -19.13 24.06
CA THR A 517 -52.38 -20.49 23.46
C THR A 517 -53.38 -20.67 22.31
N SER A 518 -52.89 -20.97 21.09
CA SER A 518 -53.04 -22.28 20.41
C SER A 518 -52.76 -22.22 18.89
N SER A 519 -51.89 -23.13 18.42
CA SER A 519 -51.80 -23.63 17.03
C SER A 519 -53.05 -24.46 16.64
N PRO A 520 -53.26 -24.80 15.34
CA PRO A 520 -52.76 -26.08 14.77
C PRO A 520 -52.27 -25.92 13.29
N LEU A 521 -51.26 -26.64 12.79
CA LEU A 521 -51.10 -28.06 12.40
C LEU A 521 -51.84 -28.52 11.10
N ALA A 522 -51.02 -28.85 10.09
CA ALA A 522 -51.14 -29.89 9.05
C ALA A 522 -52.26 -29.85 7.97
N SER A 523 -51.86 -29.84 6.69
CA SER A 523 -51.68 -31.06 5.85
C SER A 523 -51.88 -30.83 4.33
N ALA A 524 -51.14 -31.64 3.57
CA ALA A 524 -51.42 -32.17 2.22
C ALA A 524 -51.24 -31.26 0.97
N GLY A 525 -50.33 -31.70 0.09
CA GLY A 525 -50.27 -31.36 -1.33
C GLY A 525 -51.42 -32.01 -2.15
N PRO A 526 -51.42 -31.83 -3.48
CA PRO A 526 -50.70 -32.79 -4.31
C PRO A 526 -50.01 -32.21 -5.57
N GLU A 527 -49.24 -33.11 -6.18
CA GLU A 527 -48.59 -33.07 -7.48
C GLU A 527 -49.51 -32.70 -8.65
N SER A 528 -48.96 -32.03 -9.68
CA SER A 528 -49.15 -32.44 -11.08
C SER A 528 -48.15 -31.79 -12.02
N THR A 529 -47.60 -32.63 -12.87
CA THR A 529 -46.64 -32.49 -13.96
C THR A 529 -47.11 -31.64 -15.16
N SER A 530 -46.14 -31.38 -16.05
CA SER A 530 -46.18 -31.04 -17.49
C SER A 530 -46.31 -29.57 -17.91
N SER A 531 -45.18 -28.98 -18.33
CA SER A 531 -44.78 -28.80 -19.74
C SER A 531 -43.34 -28.32 -19.83
#